data_AF-X1BU54-F1
#
_entry.id   AF-X1BU54-F1
#
_cell.length_a   1.000
_cell.length_b   1.000
_cell.length_c   1.000
_cell.angle_alpha   90.00
_cell.angle_beta   90.00
_cell.angle_gamma   90.00
#
_symmetry.space_group_name_H-M   'P 1'
#
loop_
_entity.id
_entity.type
_entity.pdbx_description
1 polymer ?
#
loop_
_entity_poly.entity_id
_entity_poly.type
_entity_poly.pdbx_seq_one_letter_code
_entity_poly.pdbx_strand_id
1 'polypeptide(L)'
;GRNEIDNNILLQLKEPDDLIMEVEDISGPITIIQGEINEDSLKFAASLTLRYSDSKDSIGKVMYGNDYQNLTKSIIAEKEDNEISKVYLL
;
A
#
# COMPACT_ATOMS: atom_id res chain seq x y z
N GLY A 1 6.13 2.03 4.91
CA GLY A 1 7.16 2.14 5.96
C GLY A 1 7.17 0.90 6.83
N ARG A 2 8.23 0.72 7.63
CA ARG A 2 8.42 -0.49 8.47
C ARG A 2 8.05 -0.27 9.95
N ASN A 3 7.83 0.98 10.36
CA ASN A 3 7.41 1.38 11.69
C ASN A 3 6.69 2.76 11.63
N GLU A 4 6.11 3.22 12.74
CA GLU A 4 5.38 4.49 12.83
C GLU A 4 6.24 5.73 12.49
N ILE A 5 7.55 5.67 12.76
CA ILE A 5 8.48 6.78 12.46
C ILE A 5 8.74 6.86 10.96
N ASP A 6 9.02 5.73 10.32
CA ASP A 6 9.21 5.63 8.86
C ASP A 6 7.95 6.07 8.12
N ASN A 7 6.78 5.69 8.64
CA ASN A 7 5.48 6.08 8.10
C ASN A 7 5.28 7.60 8.18
N ASN A 8 5.60 8.23 9.32
CA ASN A 8 5.53 9.68 9.47
C ASN A 8 6.49 10.43 8.53
N ILE A 9 7.70 9.92 8.32
CA ILE A 9 8.65 10.51 7.37
C ILE A 9 8.13 10.36 5.93
N LEU A 10 7.62 9.19 5.56
CA LEU A 10 7.04 8.94 4.24
C LEU A 10 5.86 9.87 3.94
N LEU A 11 4.98 10.10 4.91
CA LEU A 11 3.85 11.02 4.77
C LEU A 11 4.28 12.47 4.59
N GLN A 12 5.42 12.89 5.15
CA GLN A 12 5.98 14.23 4.98
C GLN A 12 6.69 14.43 3.64
N LEU A 13 7.16 13.34 3.02
CA LEU A 13 7.88 13.38 1.74
C LEU A 13 6.99 13.17 0.52
N LYS A 14 5.70 12.87 0.71
CA LYS A 14 4.77 12.62 -0.39
C LYS A 14 4.39 13.91 -1.12
N GLU A 15 4.21 13.81 -2.42
CA GLU A 15 3.56 14.87 -3.20
C GLU A 15 2.03 14.82 -3.03
N PRO A 16 1.30 15.93 -3.25
CA PRO A 16 -0.16 15.96 -3.12
C PRO A 16 -0.88 14.89 -3.95
N ASP A 17 -0.32 14.57 -5.11
CA ASP A 17 -0.88 13.59 -6.07
C ASP A 17 -0.49 12.15 -5.76
N ASP A 18 0.43 11.93 -4.81
CA ASP A 18 0.82 10.60 -4.37
C ASP A 18 -0.32 9.92 -3.61
N LEU A 19 -0.50 8.63 -3.89
CA LEU A 19 -1.57 7.82 -3.34
C LEU A 19 -1.02 6.85 -2.30
N ILE A 20 -1.66 6.85 -1.15
CA ILE A 20 -1.29 6.08 0.02
C ILE A 20 -2.18 4.84 0.11
N MET A 21 -1.63 3.71 0.53
CA MET A 21 -2.36 2.47 0.77
C MET A 21 -2.01 1.83 2.10
N GLU A 22 -3.00 1.19 2.72
CA GLU A 22 -2.88 0.39 3.94
C GLU A 22 -3.91 -0.76 3.92
N VAL A 23 -3.60 -1.88 4.57
CA VAL A 23 -4.53 -3.00 4.72
C VAL A 23 -5.60 -2.65 5.77
N GLU A 24 -6.87 -2.90 5.45
CA GLU A 24 -7.96 -2.67 6.41
C GLU A 24 -7.80 -3.55 7.66
N ASP A 25 -8.02 -2.95 8.82
CA ASP A 25 -8.08 -3.61 10.14
C ASP A 25 -6.82 -4.37 10.59
N ILE A 26 -5.67 -4.13 9.95
CA ILE A 26 -4.40 -4.81 10.24
C ILE A 26 -3.27 -3.79 10.28
N SER A 27 -2.54 -3.72 11.39
CA SER A 27 -1.28 -2.98 11.45
C SER A 27 -0.33 -3.54 10.40
N GLY A 28 0.05 -2.71 9.43
CA GLY A 28 0.82 -3.15 8.27
C GLY A 28 1.65 -2.04 7.65
N PRO A 29 2.37 -2.35 6.58
CA PRO A 29 3.17 -1.36 5.88
C PRO A 29 2.27 -0.36 5.16
N ILE A 30 2.58 0.93 5.29
CA ILE A 30 2.05 1.97 4.40
C ILE A 30 2.82 1.91 3.06
N THR A 31 2.07 1.85 1.96
CA THR A 31 2.60 1.93 0.60
C THR A 31 2.27 3.30 0.00
N ILE A 32 3.22 3.92 -0.70
CA ILE A 32 3.01 5.16 -1.44
C ILE A 32 3.21 4.84 -2.94
N ILE A 33 2.24 5.23 -3.76
CA ILE A 33 2.30 5.16 -5.22
C ILE A 33 2.56 6.57 -5.72
N GLN A 34 3.67 6.74 -6.44
CA GLN A 34 4.10 8.00 -7.02
C GLN A 34 3.96 7.96 -8.55
N GLY A 35 3.62 9.10 -9.16
CA GLY A 35 3.50 9.22 -10.62
C GLY A 35 2.13 8.82 -11.18
N GLU A 36 2.08 8.33 -12.43
CA GLU A 36 0.81 7.97 -13.09
C GLU A 36 0.16 6.73 -12.45
N ILE A 37 -0.96 6.96 -11.78
CA ILE A 37 -1.75 5.91 -11.15
C ILE A 37 -2.79 5.39 -12.15
N ASN A 38 -2.55 4.18 -12.67
CA ASN A 38 -3.54 3.42 -13.43
C ASN A 38 -4.06 2.22 -12.63
N GLU A 39 -5.11 1.57 -13.13
CA GLU A 39 -5.78 0.47 -12.42
C GLU A 39 -4.86 -0.72 -12.14
N ASP A 40 -3.94 -1.03 -13.06
CA ASP A 40 -2.99 -2.13 -12.92
C ASP A 40 -1.95 -1.83 -11.82
N SER A 41 -1.43 -0.60 -11.79
CA SER A 41 -0.50 -0.13 -10.76
C SER A 41 -1.17 -0.12 -9.38
N LEU A 42 -2.44 0.27 -9.32
CA LEU A 42 -3.24 0.25 -8.10
C LEU A 42 -3.44 -1.17 -7.57
N LYS A 43 -3.78 -2.13 -8.45
CA LYS A 43 -3.94 -3.56 -8.08
C LYS A 43 -2.63 -4.16 -7.59
N PHE A 44 -1.53 -3.89 -8.29
CA PHE A 44 -0.21 -4.41 -7.93
C PHE A 44 0.29 -3.84 -6.60
N ALA A 45 0.11 -2.54 -6.37
CA ALA A 45 0.47 -1.94 -5.09
C ALA A 45 -0.39 -2.51 -3.95
N ALA A 46 -1.67 -2.77 -4.18
CA ALA A 46 -2.55 -3.38 -3.19
C ALA A 46 -2.15 -4.83 -2.87
N SER A 47 -1.84 -5.66 -3.88
CA SER A 47 -1.37 -7.03 -3.66
C SER A 47 -0.05 -7.08 -2.88
N LEU A 48 0.86 -6.14 -3.16
CA LEU A 48 2.12 -6.00 -2.45
C LEU A 48 1.93 -5.54 -1.00
N THR A 49 1.03 -4.57 -0.77
CA THR A 49 0.69 -4.08 0.56
C THR A 49 0.11 -5.19 1.43
N LEU A 50 -0.79 -6.00 0.86
CA LEU A 50 -1.37 -7.15 1.54
C LEU A 50 -0.35 -8.27 1.80
N ARG A 51 0.62 -8.47 0.90
CA ARG A 51 1.67 -9.48 1.06
C ARG A 51 2.57 -9.17 2.27
N TYR A 52 2.94 -7.91 2.44
CA TYR A 52 3.84 -7.49 3.51
C TYR A 52 3.12 -7.10 4.81
N SER A 53 1.80 -7.22 4.88
CA SER A 53 1.05 -7.06 6.12
C SER A 53 1.04 -8.34 6.95
N ASP A 54 0.63 -8.19 8.22
CA ASP A 54 0.43 -9.31 9.12
C ASP A 54 -0.87 -10.11 8.85
N SER A 55 -1.53 -9.86 7.72
CA SER A 55 -2.73 -10.62 7.32
C SER A 55 -2.39 -12.10 7.19
N LYS A 56 -3.28 -12.96 7.68
CA LYS A 56 -3.18 -14.42 7.48
C LYS A 56 -3.91 -14.86 6.21
N ASP A 57 -4.84 -14.04 5.75
CA ASP A 57 -5.68 -14.37 4.60
C ASP A 57 -4.93 -14.12 3.29
N SER A 58 -5.26 -14.88 2.26
CA SER A 58 -4.74 -14.68 0.90
C SER A 58 -5.43 -13.52 0.19
N ILE A 59 -6.64 -13.14 0.62
CA ILE A 59 -7.44 -12.06 0.07
C ILE A 59 -7.72 -11.06 1.19
N GLY A 60 -7.60 -9.77 0.89
CA GLY A 60 -7.81 -8.72 1.86
C GLY A 60 -8.27 -7.43 1.20
N LYS A 61 -8.81 -6.54 2.01
CA LYS A 61 -9.22 -5.20 1.58
C LYS A 61 -8.11 -4.21 1.89
N VAL A 62 -7.75 -3.43 0.89
CA VAL A 62 -6.72 -2.39 0.98
C VAL A 62 -7.40 -1.04 0.80
N MET A 63 -7.24 -0.18 1.81
CA MET A 63 -7.74 1.19 1.82
C MET A 63 -6.71 2.09 1.13
N TYR A 64 -7.19 3.06 0.35
CA TYR A 64 -6.30 3.97 -0.35
C TYR A 64 -6.87 5.37 -0.57
N GLY A 65 -5.97 6.34 -0.76
CA GLY A 65 -6.33 7.75 -0.87
C GLY A 65 -5.10 8.66 -0.84
N ASN A 66 -5.29 9.94 -1.15
CA ASN A 66 -4.24 10.95 -1.08
C ASN A 66 -4.14 11.60 0.31
N ASP A 67 -5.14 11.41 1.17
CA ASP A 67 -5.14 11.80 2.58
C ASP A 67 -5.17 10.54 3.45
N TYR A 68 -4.07 10.30 4.17
CA TYR A 68 -3.93 9.14 5.06
C TYR A 68 -4.93 9.14 6.20
N GLN A 69 -5.28 10.33 6.73
CA GLN A 69 -6.23 10.41 7.85
C GLN A 69 -7.67 10.13 7.39
N ASN A 70 -7.91 10.16 6.07
CA ASN A 70 -9.23 10.03 5.45
C ASN A 70 -9.21 9.07 4.24
N LEU A 71 -8.64 7.87 4.41
CA LEU A 71 -8.71 6.82 3.40
C LEU A 71 -10.16 6.34 3.24
N THR A 72 -10.81 6.69 2.13
CA THR A 72 -12.23 6.37 1.86
C THR A 72 -12.41 5.39 0.71
N LYS A 73 -11.40 5.23 -0.15
CA LYS A 73 -11.45 4.27 -1.26
C LYS A 73 -10.87 2.94 -0.82
N SER A 74 -11.33 1.87 -1.46
CA SER A 74 -10.83 0.53 -1.18
C SER A 74 -10.76 -0.33 -2.42
N ILE A 75 -9.88 -1.31 -2.39
CA ILE A 75 -9.74 -2.35 -3.41
C ILE A 75 -9.56 -3.69 -2.72
N ILE A 76 -10.19 -4.73 -3.28
CA ILE A 76 -9.94 -6.11 -2.86
C ILE A 76 -8.73 -6.59 -3.66
N ALA A 77 -7.72 -7.07 -2.95
CA ALA A 77 -6.51 -7.62 -3.54
C ALA A 77 -6.27 -9.04 -3.02
N GLU A 78 -5.62 -9.84 -3.85
CA GLU A 78 -5.01 -11.10 -3.46
C GLU A 78 -3.54 -10.85 -3.15
N LYS A 79 -2.95 -11.61 -2.21
CA LYS A 79 -1.54 -11.52 -1.90
C LYS A 79 -0.71 -11.84 -3.14
N GLU A 80 0.29 -11.01 -3.39
CA GLU A 80 1.20 -11.23 -4.50
C GLU A 80 2.04 -12.51 -4.25
N ASP A 81 1.77 -13.58 -4.99
CA ASP A 81 2.46 -14.88 -4.86
C ASP A 81 3.69 -15.01 -5.77
N ASN A 82 3.86 -14.09 -6.74
CA ASN A 82 5.00 -14.12 -7.65
C ASN A 82 6.31 -13.70 -6.95
N GLU A 83 7.38 -14.48 -7.16
CA GLU A 83 8.75 -14.19 -6.69
C GLU A 83 9.40 -12.97 -7.39
N ILE A 84 8.66 -12.24 -8.24
CA ILE A 84 9.18 -11.16 -9.10
C ILE A 84 9.51 -9.89 -8.29
N SER A 85 9.03 -9.76 -7.05
CA SER A 85 9.13 -8.54 -6.24
C SER A 85 10.53 -8.21 -5.67
N LYS A 86 11.57 -9.01 -5.92
CA LYS A 86 12.94 -8.70 -5.46
C LYS A 86 13.64 -7.58 -6.23
N VAL A 87 13.08 -7.10 -7.34
CA VAL A 87 13.79 -6.18 -8.25
C VAL A 87 13.59 -4.69 -7.92
N TYR A 88 12.56 -4.32 -7.15
CA TYR A 88 12.16 -2.91 -7.01
C TYR A 88 12.08 -2.36 -5.57
N LEU A 89 12.57 -3.09 -4.57
CA LEU A 89 12.63 -2.60 -3.18
C LEU A 89 14.09 -2.31 -2.81
N LEU A 90 14.54 -1.08 -3.10
CA LEU A 90 15.75 -0.45 -2.55
C LEU A 90 15.43 0.26 -1.24
#